data_AF-A0A3C1PV34-F1
#
_entry.id   AF-A0A3C1PV34-F1
#
_cell.length_a   1.000
_cell.length_b   1.000
_cell.length_c   1.000
_cell.angle_alpha   90.00
_cell.angle_beta   90.00
_cell.angle_gamma   90.00
#
_symmetry.space_group_name_H-M   'P 1'
#
loop_
_entity.id
_entity.type
_entity.pdbx_description
1 polymer ?
#
loop_
_entity_poly.entity_id
_entity_poly.type
_entity_poly.pdbx_seq_one_letter_code
_entity_poly.pdbx_strand_id
1 'polypeptide(L)'
;ALATLTKLQLLDPTLATSIIGKSIAEVQALPWVQNWSAVKMLWLNDGNGDGILQLNEFFMRADIVVLATPEIAGLPYVISGLVAAGGMAAAMSTADGLLLAIANALSHDLYYKIIDPKAETKTRLVVARILLIVIGAAAAYIASMKLTGILGAVAWAFDFAMS
;
A
#
# COMPACT_ATOMS: atom_id res chain seq x y z
N ALA A 1 -14.06 -5.83 -3.70
CA ALA A 1 -15.28 -5.28 -3.06
C ALA A 1 -15.25 -3.75 -3.04
N LEU A 2 -14.26 -3.11 -2.38
CA LEU A 2 -14.19 -1.64 -2.33
C LEU A 2 -14.01 -0.99 -3.71
N ALA A 3 -13.03 -1.45 -4.52
CA ALA A 3 -12.81 -0.91 -5.86
C ALA A 3 -14.01 -1.09 -6.81
N THR A 4 -14.83 -2.12 -6.60
CA THR A 4 -16.08 -2.32 -7.35
C THR A 4 -17.18 -1.37 -6.89
N LEU A 5 -17.25 -1.06 -5.58
CA LEU A 5 -18.18 -0.07 -5.03
C LEU A 5 -17.80 1.36 -5.44
N THR A 6 -16.50 1.72 -5.41
CA THR A 6 -16.02 3.02 -5.90
C THR A 6 -16.32 3.19 -7.39
N LYS A 7 -16.14 2.13 -8.20
CA LYS A 7 -16.55 2.14 -9.62
C LYS A 7 -18.05 2.38 -9.80
N LEU A 8 -18.91 1.74 -8.98
CA LEU A 8 -20.36 1.95 -9.04
C LEU A 8 -20.76 3.38 -8.63
N GLN A 9 -20.12 3.95 -7.60
CA GLN A 9 -20.38 5.33 -7.16
C GLN A 9 -19.98 6.38 -8.19
N LEU A 10 -18.95 6.11 -8.99
CA LEU A 10 -18.53 6.98 -10.10
C LEU A 10 -19.45 6.88 -11.32
N LEU A 11 -20.07 5.70 -11.53
CA LEU A 11 -20.88 5.34 -12.70
C LEU A 11 -22.37 5.68 -12.54
N ASP A 12 -22.90 5.69 -11.32
CA ASP A 12 -24.33 5.90 -11.09
C ASP A 12 -24.68 7.40 -11.21
N PRO A 13 -25.48 7.81 -12.21
CA PRO A 13 -25.81 9.22 -12.45
C PRO A 13 -26.72 9.83 -11.37
N THR A 14 -27.28 9.01 -10.46
CA THR A 14 -28.17 9.47 -9.38
C THR A 14 -27.43 9.90 -8.12
N LEU A 15 -26.14 9.57 -8.00
CA LEU A 15 -25.31 9.93 -6.86
C LEU A 15 -24.60 11.26 -7.11
N ALA A 16 -24.55 12.13 -6.08
CA ALA A 16 -23.83 13.41 -6.13
C ALA A 16 -22.33 13.24 -6.47
N THR A 17 -21.81 12.04 -6.21
CA THR A 17 -20.44 11.58 -6.45
C THR A 17 -20.17 11.14 -7.89
N SER A 18 -21.17 11.13 -8.76
CA SER A 18 -20.99 10.79 -10.17
C SER A 18 -20.15 11.86 -10.86
N ILE A 19 -19.09 11.41 -11.52
CA ILE A 19 -18.08 12.25 -12.17
C ILE A 19 -18.04 11.98 -13.69
N ILE A 20 -18.61 10.85 -14.11
CA ILE A 20 -18.67 10.42 -15.51
C ILE A 20 -19.88 11.09 -16.17
N GLY A 21 -19.64 11.81 -17.27
CA GLY A 21 -20.65 12.60 -17.98
C GLY A 21 -20.74 14.08 -17.56
N LYS A 22 -19.95 14.53 -16.58
CA LYS A 22 -19.79 15.96 -16.23
C LYS A 22 -18.67 16.60 -17.05
N SER A 23 -18.67 17.93 -17.14
CA SER A 23 -17.61 18.62 -17.89
C SER A 23 -16.25 18.42 -17.21
N ILE A 24 -15.19 18.23 -18.00
CA ILE A 24 -13.83 18.01 -17.48
C ILE A 24 -13.39 19.18 -16.60
N ALA A 25 -13.81 20.41 -16.92
CA ALA A 25 -13.55 21.59 -16.12
C ALA A 25 -14.19 21.53 -14.71
N GLU A 26 -15.43 21.04 -14.61
CA GLU A 26 -16.10 20.83 -13.32
C GLU A 26 -15.46 19.71 -12.51
N VAL A 27 -14.99 18.65 -13.17
CA VAL A 27 -14.29 17.55 -12.50
C VAL A 27 -12.92 17.98 -11.99
N GLN A 28 -12.16 18.76 -12.77
CA GLN A 28 -10.87 19.32 -12.35
C GLN A 28 -11.00 20.35 -11.22
N ALA A 29 -12.18 20.93 -11.02
CA ALA A 29 -12.45 21.84 -9.90
C ALA A 29 -12.66 21.10 -8.56
N LEU A 30 -12.86 19.78 -8.57
CA LEU A 30 -13.08 19.01 -7.34
C LEU A 30 -11.78 18.94 -6.50
N PRO A 31 -11.84 19.25 -5.19
CA PRO A 31 -10.64 19.26 -4.34
C PRO A 31 -9.86 17.96 -4.32
N TRP A 32 -10.56 16.81 -4.28
CA TRP A 32 -9.90 15.50 -4.30
C TRP A 32 -9.23 15.22 -5.66
N VAL A 33 -9.84 15.61 -6.79
CA VAL A 33 -9.21 15.48 -8.12
C VAL A 33 -7.94 16.31 -8.20
N GLN A 34 -7.95 17.54 -7.68
CA GLN A 34 -6.75 18.39 -7.64
C GLN A 34 -5.65 17.78 -6.76
N ASN A 35 -6.00 17.29 -5.57
CA ASN A 35 -5.05 16.67 -4.65
C ASN A 35 -4.37 15.44 -5.28
N TRP A 36 -5.15 14.55 -5.91
CA TRP A 36 -4.63 13.32 -6.51
C TRP A 36 -3.98 13.54 -7.89
N SER A 37 -4.36 14.59 -8.60
CA SER A 37 -3.70 15.03 -9.84
C SER A 37 -2.35 15.70 -9.56
N ALA A 38 -2.23 16.51 -8.49
CA ALA A 38 -0.99 17.15 -8.08
C ALA A 38 0.12 16.13 -7.77
N VAL A 39 -0.23 14.98 -7.19
CA VAL A 39 0.70 13.87 -6.91
C VAL A 39 0.90 12.92 -8.10
N LYS A 40 0.37 13.24 -9.29
CA LYS A 40 0.44 12.43 -10.52
C LYS A 40 -0.13 11.02 -10.38
N MET A 41 -1.07 10.82 -9.47
CA MET A 41 -1.70 9.50 -9.26
C MET A 41 -3.06 9.37 -9.97
N LEU A 42 -3.59 10.49 -10.47
CA LEU A 42 -4.79 10.60 -11.27
C LEU A 42 -4.53 11.54 -12.45
N TRP A 43 -4.96 11.15 -13.64
CA TRP A 43 -4.97 12.05 -14.80
C TRP A 43 -6.26 11.87 -15.61
N LEU A 44 -6.70 12.98 -16.19
CA LEU A 44 -7.85 13.05 -17.08
C LEU A 44 -7.28 13.35 -18.46
N ASN A 45 -7.61 12.53 -19.45
CA ASN A 45 -7.17 12.74 -20.83
C ASN A 45 -8.39 12.75 -21.75
N ASP A 46 -8.78 13.95 -22.17
CA ASP A 46 -9.85 14.15 -23.14
C ASP A 46 -9.37 13.62 -24.50
N GLY A 47 -9.87 12.44 -24.88
CA GLY A 47 -9.47 11.76 -26.10
C GLY A 47 -10.35 12.13 -27.29
N ASN A 48 -11.56 12.65 -27.04
CA ASN A 48 -12.58 12.89 -28.04
C ASN A 48 -12.82 14.41 -28.31
N GLY A 49 -12.29 15.29 -27.45
CA GLY A 49 -12.37 16.74 -27.55
C GLY A 49 -13.74 17.35 -27.24
N ASP A 50 -14.65 16.59 -26.61
CA ASP A 50 -16.03 17.01 -26.35
C ASP A 50 -16.20 17.73 -24.99
N GLY A 51 -15.15 17.75 -24.17
CA GLY A 51 -15.12 18.43 -22.88
C GLY A 51 -15.96 17.76 -21.79
N ILE A 52 -16.50 16.56 -22.01
CA ILE A 52 -17.22 15.75 -21.01
C ILE A 52 -16.38 14.53 -20.63
N LEU A 53 -16.30 14.23 -19.33
CA LEU A 53 -15.46 13.15 -18.85
C LEU A 53 -16.12 11.79 -19.11
N GLN A 54 -15.47 10.97 -19.93
CA GLN A 54 -15.87 9.58 -20.16
C GLN A 54 -15.04 8.57 -19.34
N LEU A 55 -15.55 7.34 -19.23
CA LEU A 55 -14.91 6.24 -18.47
C LEU A 55 -13.51 5.88 -18.97
N ASN A 56 -13.31 5.96 -20.28
CA ASN A 56 -12.06 5.70 -20.99
C ASN A 56 -11.05 6.84 -20.85
N GLU A 57 -11.46 7.99 -20.31
CA GLU A 57 -10.66 9.23 -20.18
C GLU A 57 -10.24 9.48 -18.73
N PHE A 58 -10.79 8.69 -17.80
CA PHE A 58 -10.44 8.72 -16.38
C PHE A 58 -9.42 7.64 -16.05
N PHE A 59 -8.21 8.04 -15.68
CA PHE A 59 -7.15 7.12 -15.26
C PHE A 59 -6.73 7.38 -13.82
N MET A 60 -6.80 6.33 -13.01
CA MET A 60 -6.40 6.33 -11.60
C MET A 60 -5.58 5.08 -11.28
N ARG A 61 -4.46 5.25 -10.57
CA ARG A 61 -3.62 4.11 -10.16
C ARG A 61 -4.37 3.23 -9.15
N ALA A 62 -4.28 1.90 -9.30
CA ALA A 62 -4.95 0.94 -8.41
C ALA A 62 -4.51 1.08 -6.94
N ASP A 63 -3.23 1.43 -6.72
CA ASP A 63 -2.62 1.55 -5.39
C ASP A 63 -3.24 2.68 -4.53
N ILE A 64 -3.92 3.63 -5.16
CA ILE A 64 -4.49 4.81 -4.46
C ILE A 64 -5.99 4.72 -4.26
N VAL A 65 -6.67 3.76 -4.89
CA VAL A 65 -8.14 3.68 -4.86
C VAL A 65 -8.64 3.62 -3.42
N VAL A 66 -8.00 2.83 -2.56
CA VAL A 66 -8.41 2.66 -1.15
C VAL A 66 -8.23 3.95 -0.34
N LEU A 67 -7.16 4.71 -0.62
CA LEU A 67 -6.87 5.98 0.06
C LEU A 67 -7.74 7.13 -0.47
N ALA A 68 -8.07 7.12 -1.77
CA ALA A 68 -8.92 8.11 -2.39
C ALA A 68 -10.41 7.85 -2.13
N THR A 69 -10.83 6.64 -1.78
CA THR A 69 -12.26 6.30 -1.60
C THR A 69 -12.97 7.17 -0.55
N PRO A 70 -12.41 7.46 0.64
CA PRO A 70 -13.04 8.34 1.61
C PRO A 70 -13.23 9.77 1.08
N GLU A 71 -12.26 10.28 0.31
CA GLU A 71 -12.32 11.61 -0.30
C GLU A 71 -13.33 11.66 -1.46
N ILE A 72 -13.35 10.61 -2.30
CA ILE A 72 -14.34 10.44 -3.36
C ILE A 72 -15.73 10.41 -2.74
N ALA A 73 -15.95 9.68 -1.65
CA ALA A 73 -17.24 9.60 -0.96
C ALA A 73 -17.66 10.91 -0.26
N GLY A 74 -16.85 11.98 -0.30
CA GLY A 74 -17.15 13.26 0.34
C GLY A 74 -17.09 13.22 1.87
N LEU A 75 -16.39 12.24 2.44
CA LEU A 75 -16.28 12.09 3.89
C LEU A 75 -15.27 13.10 4.48
N PRO A 76 -15.43 13.51 5.75
CA PRO A 76 -14.52 14.42 6.41
C PRO A 76 -13.07 13.94 6.37
N TYR A 77 -12.11 14.87 6.29
CA TYR A 77 -10.67 14.59 6.23
C TYR A 77 -10.17 13.65 7.34
N VAL A 78 -10.80 13.70 8.52
CA VAL A 78 -10.49 12.80 9.65
C VAL A 78 -10.70 11.32 9.29
N ILE A 79 -11.72 11.01 8.48
CA ILE A 79 -12.00 9.63 8.05
C ILE A 79 -10.99 9.19 6.98
N SER A 80 -10.61 10.07 6.04
CA SER A 80 -9.53 9.80 5.09
C SER A 80 -8.22 9.50 5.83
N GLY A 81 -7.87 10.34 6.81
CA GLY A 81 -6.71 10.14 7.68
C GLY A 81 -6.78 8.85 8.49
N LEU A 82 -7.94 8.49 9.03
CA LEU A 82 -8.14 7.24 9.77
C LEU A 82 -7.95 6.00 8.88
N VAL A 83 -8.46 6.03 7.65
CA VAL A 83 -8.29 4.94 6.67
C VAL A 83 -6.83 4.80 6.25
N ALA A 84 -6.15 5.93 5.97
CA ALA A 84 -4.73 5.93 5.65
C ALA A 84 -3.88 5.40 6.82
N ALA A 85 -4.17 5.84 8.05
CA ALA A 85 -3.51 5.35 9.26
C ALA A 85 -3.77 3.86 9.49
N GLY A 86 -5.00 3.39 9.29
CA GLY A 86 -5.36 1.97 9.37
C GLY A 86 -4.62 1.12 8.35
N GLY A 87 -4.48 1.60 7.11
CA GLY A 87 -3.71 0.93 6.06
C GLY A 87 -2.22 0.79 6.40
N MET A 88 -1.61 1.87 6.91
CA MET A 88 -0.23 1.82 7.40
C MET A 88 -0.08 0.88 8.61
N ALA A 89 -0.99 0.94 9.58
CA ALA A 89 -0.97 0.10 10.77
C ALA A 89 -1.07 -1.39 10.42
N ALA A 90 -1.92 -1.75 9.46
CA ALA A 90 -2.03 -3.13 8.96
C ALA A 90 -0.70 -3.60 8.33
N ALA A 91 -0.11 -2.79 7.46
CA ALA A 91 1.18 -3.12 6.81
C ALA A 91 2.32 -3.24 7.84
N MET A 92 2.40 -2.34 8.82
CA MET A 92 3.41 -2.39 9.87
C MET A 92 3.26 -3.61 10.78
N SER A 93 2.03 -3.99 11.13
CA SER A 93 1.76 -5.19 11.94
C SER A 93 2.20 -6.48 11.23
N THR A 94 1.94 -6.58 9.92
CA THR A 94 2.42 -7.72 9.12
C THR A 94 3.95 -7.74 9.03
N ALA A 95 4.58 -6.58 8.80
CA ALA A 95 6.02 -6.48 8.71
C ALA A 95 6.71 -6.88 10.03
N ASP A 96 6.25 -6.35 11.17
CA ASP A 96 6.79 -6.68 12.49
C ASP A 96 6.62 -8.17 12.82
N GLY A 97 5.42 -8.73 12.57
CA GLY A 97 5.15 -10.14 12.81
C GLY A 97 6.07 -11.07 12.01
N LEU A 98 6.27 -10.80 10.72
CA LEU A 98 7.17 -11.60 9.87
C LEU A 98 8.63 -11.42 10.28
N LEU A 99 9.07 -10.20 10.57
CA LEU A 99 10.45 -9.91 10.92
C LEU A 99 10.82 -10.52 12.28
N LEU A 100 9.91 -10.48 13.26
CA LEU A 100 10.07 -11.17 14.54
C LEU A 100 10.08 -12.70 14.37
N ALA A 101 9.22 -13.26 13.50
CA ALA A 101 9.21 -14.69 13.21
C ALA A 101 10.55 -15.15 12.60
N ILE A 102 11.07 -14.40 11.63
CA ILE A 102 12.38 -14.66 11.01
C ILE A 102 13.51 -14.53 12.04
N ALA A 103 13.51 -13.47 12.85
CA ALA A 103 14.53 -13.26 13.88
C ALA A 103 14.53 -14.39 14.92
N ASN A 104 13.35 -14.88 15.32
CA ASN A 104 13.23 -16.02 16.23
C ASN A 104 13.69 -17.33 15.58
N ALA A 105 13.30 -17.60 14.34
CA ALA A 105 13.74 -18.79 13.59
C ALA A 105 15.27 -18.80 13.43
N LEU A 106 15.86 -17.70 12.97
CA LEU A 106 17.30 -17.56 12.82
C LEU A 106 18.04 -17.57 14.16
N SER A 107 17.50 -16.97 15.22
CA SER A 107 18.12 -17.07 16.54
C SER A 107 18.15 -18.51 17.04
N HIS A 108 17.14 -19.32 16.73
CA HIS A 108 17.12 -20.73 17.11
C HIS A 108 18.06 -21.56 16.23
N ASP A 109 18.05 -21.35 14.91
CA ASP A 109 18.85 -22.15 13.96
C ASP A 109 20.32 -21.74 13.86
N LEU A 110 20.63 -20.44 13.90
CA LEU A 110 21.99 -19.93 13.77
C LEU A 110 22.73 -19.93 15.13
N TYR A 111 22.08 -19.53 16.22
CA TYR A 111 22.79 -19.38 17.50
C TYR A 111 22.85 -20.70 18.30
N TYR A 112 21.74 -21.44 18.39
CA TYR A 112 21.67 -22.68 19.17
C TYR A 112 22.42 -23.84 18.49
N LYS A 113 22.38 -23.91 17.15
CA LYS A 113 22.89 -25.05 16.38
C LYS A 113 24.33 -24.87 15.88
N ILE A 114 24.80 -23.64 15.66
CA ILE A 114 26.11 -23.37 15.02
C ILE A 114 27.13 -22.71 15.98
N ILE A 115 26.70 -21.87 16.93
CA ILE A 115 27.64 -21.04 17.71
C ILE A 115 27.81 -21.52 19.16
N ASP A 116 26.74 -21.64 19.95
CA ASP A 116 26.84 -22.14 21.32
C ASP A 116 25.52 -22.76 21.84
N PRO A 117 25.41 -24.11 21.86
CA PRO A 117 24.22 -24.81 22.34
C PRO A 117 23.92 -24.60 23.83
N LYS A 118 24.87 -24.08 24.61
CA LYS A 118 24.73 -23.87 26.07
C LYS A 118 24.47 -22.41 26.46
N ALA A 119 24.26 -21.51 25.50
CA ALA A 119 24.09 -20.10 25.80
C ALA A 119 22.83 -19.81 26.64
N GLU A 120 22.99 -18.96 27.66
CA GLU A 120 21.95 -18.52 28.58
C GLU A 120 20.82 -17.76 27.84
N THR A 121 19.58 -17.87 28.33
CA THR A 121 18.38 -17.25 27.71
C THR A 121 18.51 -15.74 27.50
N LYS A 122 19.24 -15.04 28.38
CA LYS A 122 19.49 -13.60 28.26
C LYS A 122 20.35 -13.26 27.03
N THR A 123 21.40 -14.01 26.79
CA THR A 123 22.31 -13.83 25.64
C THR A 123 21.58 -14.11 24.33
N ARG A 124 20.67 -15.10 24.32
CA ARG A 124 19.81 -15.40 23.17
C ARG A 124 18.92 -14.22 22.79
N LEU A 125 18.29 -13.58 23.78
CA LEU A 125 17.44 -12.42 23.53
C LEU A 125 18.23 -11.22 22.97
N VAL A 126 19.46 -11.03 23.41
CA VAL A 126 20.34 -9.97 22.88
C VAL A 126 20.74 -10.27 21.43
N VAL A 127 21.14 -11.50 21.14
CA VAL A 127 21.52 -11.91 19.77
C VAL A 127 20.32 -11.84 18.81
N ALA A 128 19.14 -12.29 19.24
CA ALA A 128 17.91 -12.18 18.45
C ALA A 128 17.60 -10.71 18.10
N ARG A 129 17.76 -9.77 19.05
CA ARG A 129 17.57 -8.33 18.81
C ARG A 129 18.61 -7.74 17.85
N ILE A 130 19.86 -8.16 17.93
CA ILE A 130 20.91 -7.71 17.01
C ILE A 130 20.62 -8.23 15.60
N LEU A 131 20.29 -9.52 15.46
CA LEU A 131 19.89 -10.13 14.19
C LEU A 131 18.66 -9.42 13.60
N LEU A 132 17.67 -9.09 14.43
CA LEU A 132 16.48 -8.33 14.05
C LEU A 132 16.86 -7.01 13.37
N ILE A 133 17.76 -6.22 14.00
CA ILE A 133 18.21 -4.94 13.46
C ILE A 133 18.96 -5.13 12.13
N VAL A 134 19.85 -6.12 12.05
CA VAL A 134 20.64 -6.40 10.84
C VAL A 134 19.74 -6.80 9.67
N ILE A 135 18.79 -7.71 9.91
CA ILE A 135 17.84 -8.18 8.88
C ILE A 135 16.90 -7.04 8.47
N GLY A 136 16.41 -6.25 9.43
CA GLY A 136 15.59 -5.07 9.15
C GLY A 136 16.31 -4.04 8.29
N ALA A 137 17.59 -3.77 8.58
CA ALA A 137 18.41 -2.86 7.78
C ALA A 137 18.64 -3.40 6.35
N ALA A 138 18.92 -4.70 6.21
CA ALA A 138 19.07 -5.35 4.91
C ALA A 138 17.76 -5.32 4.10
N ALA A 139 16.62 -5.61 4.74
CA ALA A 139 15.30 -5.53 4.11
C ALA A 139 14.96 -4.11 3.66
N ALA A 140 15.22 -3.10 4.50
CA ALA A 140 15.03 -1.70 4.14
C ALA A 140 15.94 -1.27 2.97
N TYR A 141 17.20 -1.73 2.95
CA TYR A 141 18.13 -1.47 1.86
C TYR A 141 17.62 -2.06 0.54
N ILE A 142 17.21 -3.33 0.54
CA ILE A 142 16.67 -4.00 -0.66
C ILE A 142 15.37 -3.31 -1.12
N ALA A 143 14.48 -2.94 -0.20
CA ALA A 143 13.25 -2.21 -0.51
C ALA A 143 13.54 -0.84 -1.14
N SER A 144 14.58 -0.14 -0.69
CA SER A 144 15.01 1.15 -1.26
C SER A 144 15.47 1.04 -2.72
N MET A 145 15.93 -0.13 -3.16
CA MET A 145 16.41 -0.31 -4.55
C MET A 145 15.26 -0.43 -5.57
N LYS A 146 13.99 -0.46 -5.14
CA LYS A 146 12.80 -0.58 -6.02
C LYS A 146 12.92 -1.71 -7.06
N LEU A 147 13.55 -2.83 -6.67
CA LEU A 147 14.05 -3.84 -7.60
C LEU A 147 12.96 -4.54 -8.42
N THR A 148 11.72 -4.59 -7.93
CA THR A 148 10.53 -5.08 -8.64
C THR A 148 9.27 -4.43 -8.04
N GLY A 149 8.17 -4.40 -8.79
CA GLY A 149 6.87 -4.02 -8.23
C GLY A 149 6.53 -4.92 -7.03
N ILE A 150 5.82 -4.38 -6.02
CA ILE A 150 5.55 -5.05 -4.74
C ILE A 150 5.02 -6.48 -4.93
N LEU A 151 4.11 -6.68 -5.90
CA LEU A 151 3.58 -8.00 -6.24
C LEU A 151 4.67 -9.00 -6.68
N GLY A 152 5.64 -8.55 -7.47
CA GLY A 152 6.73 -9.40 -7.95
C GLY A 152 7.68 -9.79 -6.83
N ALA A 153 8.02 -8.85 -5.94
CA ALA A 153 8.87 -9.14 -4.78
C ALA A 153 8.22 -10.17 -3.84
N VAL A 154 6.91 -10.03 -3.60
CA VAL A 154 6.15 -10.98 -2.77
C VAL A 154 6.05 -12.35 -3.45
N ALA A 155 5.81 -12.40 -4.76
CA ALA A 155 5.78 -13.66 -5.50
C ALA A 155 7.10 -14.43 -5.37
N TRP A 156 8.23 -13.75 -5.60
CA TRP A 156 9.56 -14.36 -5.44
C TRP A 156 9.81 -14.86 -4.02
N ALA A 157 9.39 -14.11 -3.00
CA ALA A 157 9.55 -14.53 -1.61
C ALA A 157 8.75 -15.81 -1.28
N PHE A 158 7.53 -15.94 -1.79
CA PHE A 158 6.72 -17.16 -1.61
C PHE A 158 7.26 -18.35 -2.40
N ASP A 159 7.77 -18.13 -3.61
CA ASP A 159 8.40 -19.17 -4.41
C ASP A 159 9.61 -19.78 -3.68
N PHE A 160 10.46 -18.95 -3.07
CA PHE A 160 11.57 -19.44 -2.25
C PHE A 160 11.14 -20.10 -0.94
N ALA A 161 10.02 -19.68 -0.34
CA ALA A 161 9.53 -20.26 0.90
C ALA A 161 8.90 -21.65 0.72
N MET A 162 8.40 -21.96 -0.48
CA MET A 162 7.76 -23.24 -0.82
C MET A 162 8.75 -24.27 -1.41
N SER A 163 9.95 -23.84 -1.82
CA SER A 163 11.03 -24.70 -2.33
C SER A 163 11.89 -25.29 -1.21
#